data_AF-A0A8E6ESM0-F1
#
_entry.id   AF-A0A8E6ESM0-F1
#
_cell.length_a   1.000
_cell.length_b   1.000
_cell.length_c   1.000
_cell.angle_alpha   90.00
_cell.angle_beta   90.00
_cell.angle_gamma   90.00
#
_symmetry.space_group_name_H-M   'P 1'
#
loop_
_entity.id
_entity.type
_entity.pdbx_description
1 polymer ?
#
loop_
_entity_poly.entity_id
_entity_poly.type
_entity_poly.pdbx_seq_one_letter_code
_entity_poly.pdbx_strand_id
1 'polypeptide(L)'
;MRIDRVLVGLVLSTGLVVGCKPPAPETIIEVKNVDPWAQVKATLVNYIKGKPVSSEVTTYDAMIDNIRKIDSAKADILKAGLDEIKKSKGSPVSKARELMKKLDLSDPSVK
;
A
#
# COMPACT_ATOMS: atom_id res chain seq x y z
N MET A 1 16.39 -19.07 -80.15
CA MET A 1 15.31 -19.89 -79.53
C MET A 1 14.84 -19.09 -78.31
N ARG A 2 13.89 -18.16 -78.49
CA ARG A 2 12.43 -18.29 -78.38
C ARG A 2 11.92 -18.37 -76.92
N ILE A 3 11.16 -17.32 -76.56
CA ILE A 3 9.92 -17.30 -75.74
C ILE A 3 10.15 -17.25 -74.21
N ASP A 4 9.96 -16.09 -73.56
CA ASP A 4 8.70 -15.53 -73.03
C ASP A 4 7.99 -16.43 -71.99
N ARG A 5 7.82 -15.93 -70.75
CA ARG A 5 6.55 -16.06 -70.00
C ARG A 5 6.57 -15.33 -68.66
N VAL A 6 5.84 -14.22 -68.68
CA VAL A 6 5.09 -13.55 -67.62
C VAL A 6 4.57 -14.50 -66.53
N LEU A 7 4.76 -14.12 -65.27
CA LEU A 7 3.76 -14.41 -64.23
C LEU A 7 3.71 -13.26 -63.22
N VAL A 8 2.75 -12.37 -63.48
CA VAL A 8 2.19 -11.41 -62.53
C VAL A 8 1.53 -12.20 -61.40
N GLY A 9 1.93 -11.90 -60.16
CA GLY A 9 1.34 -12.45 -58.95
C GLY A 9 1.17 -11.36 -57.90
N LEU A 10 0.13 -10.55 -58.10
CA LEU A 10 -0.44 -9.61 -57.14
C LEU A 10 -0.79 -10.33 -55.83
N VAL A 11 -0.15 -9.97 -54.71
CA VAL A 11 -0.60 -10.34 -53.36
C VAL A 11 -0.77 -9.07 -52.53
N LEU A 12 -1.99 -8.52 -52.57
CA LEU A 12 -2.55 -7.69 -51.52
C LEU A 12 -2.98 -8.62 -50.37
N SER A 13 -2.32 -8.54 -49.22
CA SER A 13 -2.83 -9.07 -47.95
C SER A 13 -2.27 -8.27 -46.76
N THR A 14 -3.06 -7.29 -46.35
CA THR A 14 -3.31 -6.83 -44.96
C THR A 14 -2.62 -7.58 -43.81
N GLY A 15 -2.04 -6.85 -42.86
CA GLY A 15 -1.69 -7.38 -41.54
C GLY A 15 -1.11 -6.36 -40.58
N LEU A 16 -1.94 -5.82 -39.70
CA LEU A 16 -1.56 -5.04 -38.52
C LEU A 16 -0.46 -5.74 -37.71
N VAL A 17 0.68 -5.09 -37.48
CA VAL A 17 1.50 -5.24 -36.25
C VAL A 17 2.58 -4.15 -36.22
N VAL A 18 2.18 -2.91 -35.93
CA VAL A 18 3.12 -1.87 -35.45
C VAL A 18 2.70 -1.53 -34.03
N GLY A 19 3.05 -2.39 -33.08
CA GLY A 19 2.55 -2.26 -31.72
C GLY A 19 3.10 -3.27 -30.72
N CYS A 20 4.34 -3.75 -30.88
CA CYS A 20 5.04 -4.45 -29.80
C CYS A 20 6.14 -3.54 -29.27
N LYS A 21 5.78 -2.72 -28.28
CA LYS A 21 6.75 -2.06 -27.42
C LYS A 21 7.44 -3.17 -26.60
N PRO A 22 8.78 -3.27 -26.59
CA PRO A 22 9.45 -4.26 -25.75
C PRO A 22 9.10 -4.02 -24.28
N PRO A 23 8.91 -5.10 -23.48
CA PRO A 23 8.61 -4.96 -22.06
C PRO A 23 9.72 -4.17 -21.37
N ALA A 24 9.32 -3.20 -20.54
CA ALA A 24 10.27 -2.43 -19.74
C ALA A 24 11.10 -3.40 -18.86
N PRO A 25 12.39 -3.12 -18.65
CA PRO A 25 13.22 -3.96 -17.80
C PRO A 25 12.60 -4.06 -16.41
N GLU A 26 12.45 -5.29 -15.91
CA GLU A 26 11.96 -5.56 -14.56
C GLU A 26 12.99 -5.04 -13.55
N THR A 27 12.74 -3.85 -13.01
CA THR A 27 13.52 -3.32 -11.90
C THR A 27 13.16 -4.13 -10.66
N ILE A 28 14.09 -4.94 -10.17
CA ILE A 28 13.96 -5.59 -8.85
C ILE A 28 13.98 -4.46 -7.81
N ILE A 29 12.80 -4.07 -7.35
CA ILE A 29 12.67 -3.10 -6.25
C ILE A 29 13.00 -3.88 -4.98
N GLU A 30 14.16 -3.61 -4.40
CA GLU A 30 14.51 -4.12 -3.08
C GLU A 30 13.46 -3.62 -2.08
N VAL A 31 12.59 -4.52 -1.63
CA VAL A 31 11.55 -4.20 -0.65
C VAL A 31 12.24 -4.02 0.68
N LYS A 32 12.65 -2.77 0.94
CA LYS A 32 13.26 -2.35 2.20
C LYS A 32 12.37 -2.81 3.35
N ASN A 33 12.94 -3.56 4.28
CA ASN A 33 12.24 -4.09 5.45
C ASN A 33 11.62 -2.91 6.22
N VAL A 34 10.31 -2.73 6.07
CA VAL A 34 9.59 -1.58 6.64
C VAL A 34 9.37 -1.89 8.11
N ASP A 35 9.89 -1.04 9.00
CA ASP A 35 9.61 -1.12 10.43
C ASP A 35 8.09 -1.21 10.66
N PRO A 36 7.56 -2.31 11.25
CA PRO A 36 6.13 -2.47 11.46
C PRO A 36 5.52 -1.37 12.33
N TRP A 37 6.30 -0.77 13.22
CA TRP A 37 5.84 0.34 14.06
C TRP A 37 5.71 1.66 13.29
N ALA A 38 6.43 1.83 12.18
CA ALA A 38 6.37 3.05 11.39
C ALA A 38 4.97 3.30 10.82
N GLN A 39 4.31 2.26 10.30
CA GLN A 39 2.95 2.37 9.77
C GLN A 39 1.93 2.70 10.87
N VAL A 40 2.07 2.05 12.04
CA VAL A 40 1.22 2.32 13.22
C VAL A 40 1.38 3.78 13.66
N LYS A 41 2.62 4.23 13.84
CA LYS A 41 2.92 5.59 14.27
C LYS A 41 2.39 6.63 13.29
N ALA A 42 2.62 6.45 11.99
CA ALA A 42 2.10 7.35 10.96
C ALA A 42 0.57 7.46 11.00
N THR A 43 -0.11 6.32 11.15
CA THR A 43 -1.58 6.27 11.26
C THR A 43 -2.08 7.02 12.50
N LEU A 44 -1.49 6.78 13.67
CA LEU A 44 -1.90 7.46 14.91
C LEU A 44 -1.59 8.96 14.87
N VAL A 45 -0.44 9.37 14.33
CA VAL A 45 -0.09 10.78 14.15
C VAL A 45 -1.11 11.49 13.24
N ASN A 46 -1.56 10.83 12.17
CA ASN A 46 -2.60 11.36 11.30
C ASN A 46 -3.90 11.65 12.06
N TYR A 47 -4.35 10.73 12.91
CA TYR A 47 -5.51 10.94 13.77
C TYR A 47 -5.32 12.07 14.76
N ILE A 48 -4.13 12.19 15.34
CA ILE A 48 -3.83 13.26 16.29
C ILE A 48 -3.80 14.63 15.62
N LYS A 49 -3.41 14.69 14.34
CA LYS A 49 -3.53 15.88 13.48
C LYS A 49 -4.98 16.19 13.07
N GLY A 50 -5.96 15.44 13.56
CA GLY A 50 -7.37 15.64 13.28
C GLY A 50 -7.83 15.06 11.95
N LYS A 51 -7.02 14.22 11.29
CA LYS A 51 -7.53 13.50 10.11
C LYS A 51 -8.65 12.55 10.54
N PRO A 52 -9.75 12.49 9.78
CA PRO A 52 -10.83 11.55 10.06
C PRO A 52 -10.34 10.11 9.82
N VAL A 53 -11.03 9.17 10.46
CA VAL A 53 -10.85 7.74 10.19
C VAL A 53 -11.39 7.45 8.78
N SER A 54 -10.58 6.84 7.92
CA SER A 54 -10.89 6.61 6.51
C SER A 54 -10.45 5.21 6.01
N SER A 55 -9.95 5.10 4.79
CA SER A 55 -9.66 3.83 4.10
C SER A 55 -8.60 2.98 4.80
N GLU A 56 -7.76 3.57 5.64
CA GLU A 56 -6.73 2.85 6.39
C GLU A 56 -7.28 1.81 7.37
N VAL A 57 -8.57 1.90 7.76
CA VAL A 57 -9.25 0.88 8.57
C VAL A 57 -9.20 -0.49 7.92
N THR A 58 -9.17 -0.55 6.58
CA THR A 58 -9.03 -1.81 5.83
C THR A 58 -7.67 -2.49 6.02
N THR A 59 -6.67 -1.75 6.51
CA THR A 59 -5.31 -2.23 6.76
C THR A 59 -5.02 -2.49 8.24
N TYR A 60 -6.00 -2.28 9.13
CA TYR A 60 -5.82 -2.46 10.57
C TYR A 60 -5.41 -3.87 10.94
N ASP A 61 -6.07 -4.89 10.38
CA ASP A 61 -5.76 -6.29 10.68
C ASP A 61 -4.32 -6.63 10.27
N ALA A 62 -3.89 -6.16 9.09
CA ALA A 62 -2.51 -6.33 8.64
C ALA A 62 -1.49 -5.63 9.56
N MET A 63 -1.80 -4.42 10.05
CA MET A 63 -0.94 -3.73 11.04
C MET A 63 -0.84 -4.53 12.34
N ILE A 64 -1.98 -5.01 12.87
CA ILE A 64 -2.03 -5.80 14.10
C ILE A 64 -1.23 -7.09 13.95
N ASP A 65 -1.39 -7.80 12.83
CA ASP A 65 -0.67 -9.05 12.58
C ASP A 65 0.83 -8.83 12.46
N ASN A 66 1.26 -7.73 11.84
CA ASN A 66 2.68 -7.39 11.75
C ASN A 66 3.28 -7.04 13.12
N ILE A 67 2.54 -6.35 13.98
CA ILE A 67 2.97 -6.12 15.36
C ILE A 67 2.97 -7.43 16.16
N ARG A 68 1.96 -8.29 15.98
CA ARG A 68 1.84 -9.56 16.73
C ARG A 68 3.02 -10.50 16.52
N LYS A 69 3.64 -10.47 15.34
CA LYS A 69 4.87 -11.23 15.02
C LYS A 69 6.07 -10.82 15.87
N ILE A 70 6.07 -9.59 16.41
CA ILE A 70 7.18 -9.02 17.18
C ILE A 70 6.82 -8.93 18.66
N ASP A 71 5.61 -8.45 18.97
CA ASP A 71 5.10 -8.26 20.33
C ASP A 71 3.58 -8.49 20.34
N SER A 72 3.17 -9.69 20.77
CA SER A 72 1.75 -10.04 20.85
C SER A 72 0.99 -9.20 21.88
N ALA A 73 1.61 -8.80 22.98
CA ALA A 73 0.92 -8.03 24.02
C ALA A 73 0.61 -6.62 23.51
N LYS A 74 1.57 -5.97 22.84
CA LYS A 74 1.34 -4.67 22.20
C LYS A 74 0.39 -4.77 21.01
N ALA A 75 0.33 -5.90 20.31
CA ALA A 75 -0.66 -6.11 19.25
C ALA A 75 -2.10 -6.13 19.79
N ASP A 76 -2.32 -6.72 20.97
CA ASP A 76 -3.64 -6.71 21.63
C ASP A 76 -4.04 -5.30 22.07
N ILE A 77 -3.10 -4.52 22.62
CA ILE A 77 -3.31 -3.10 22.95
C ILE A 77 -3.64 -2.29 21.69
N LEU A 78 -2.89 -2.50 20.60
CA LEU A 78 -3.11 -1.84 19.31
C LEU A 78 -4.50 -2.15 18.77
N LYS A 79 -4.90 -3.43 18.77
CA LYS A 79 -6.22 -3.86 18.31
C LYS A 79 -7.34 -3.16 19.07
N ALA A 80 -7.28 -3.20 20.40
CA ALA A 80 -8.30 -2.58 21.24
C ALA A 80 -8.43 -1.07 20.97
N GLY A 81 -7.30 -0.36 20.91
CA GLY A 81 -7.32 1.08 20.66
C GLY A 81 -7.76 1.46 19.24
N LEU A 82 -7.38 0.70 18.22
CA LEU A 82 -7.86 0.91 16.85
C LEU A 82 -9.37 0.65 16.72
N ASP A 83 -9.90 -0.37 17.41
CA ASP A 83 -11.34 -0.64 17.46
C ASP A 83 -12.11 0.49 18.16
N GLU A 84 -11.56 1.07 19.23
CA GLU A 84 -12.15 2.24 19.89
C GLU A 84 -12.14 3.50 19.00
N ILE A 85 -11.06 3.70 18.24
CA ILE A 85 -10.95 4.79 17.26
C ILE A 85 -11.99 4.60 16.16
N LYS A 86 -12.12 3.39 15.59
CA LYS A 86 -13.10 3.04 14.56
C LYS A 86 -14.55 3.28 15.02
N LYS A 87 -14.85 2.98 16.28
CA LYS A 87 -16.20 3.15 16.86
C LYS A 87 -16.48 4.58 17.32
N SER A 88 -15.48 5.47 17.31
CA SER A 88 -15.63 6.86 17.70
C SER A 88 -16.55 7.61 16.74
N LYS A 89 -17.67 8.15 17.23
CA LYS A 89 -18.51 9.09 16.46
C LYS A 89 -17.98 10.53 16.47
N GLY A 90 -16.82 10.77 17.10
CA GLY A 90 -16.15 12.06 17.19
C GLY A 90 -14.68 11.99 16.76
N SER A 91 -13.94 13.08 16.99
CA SER A 91 -12.53 13.19 16.60
C SER A 91 -11.68 12.07 17.19
N PRO A 92 -10.84 11.39 16.39
CA PRO A 92 -10.00 10.29 16.87
C PRO A 92 -8.79 10.75 17.69
N VAL A 93 -8.57 12.06 17.81
CA VAL A 93 -7.37 12.69 18.41
C VAL A 93 -7.07 12.16 19.80
N SER A 94 -8.02 12.24 20.74
CA SER A 94 -7.77 11.88 22.14
C SER A 94 -7.44 10.40 22.30
N LYS A 95 -8.18 9.53 21.60
CA LYS A 95 -7.96 8.08 21.61
C LYS A 95 -6.63 7.70 20.95
N ALA A 96 -6.25 8.36 19.87
CA ALA A 96 -4.96 8.14 19.23
C ALA A 96 -3.78 8.58 20.12
N ARG A 97 -3.90 9.72 20.83
CA ARG A 97 -2.89 10.15 21.82
C ARG A 97 -2.77 9.15 22.97
N GLU A 98 -3.88 8.67 23.49
CA GLU A 98 -3.89 7.66 24.56
C GLU A 98 -3.27 6.34 24.09
N LEU A 99 -3.60 5.88 22.89
CA LEU A 99 -3.05 4.67 22.31
C LEU A 99 -1.53 4.78 22.07
N MET A 100 -1.03 5.92 21.56
CA MET A 100 0.42 6.14 21.41
C MET A 100 1.15 6.05 22.75
N LYS A 101 0.56 6.58 23.84
CA LYS A 101 1.13 6.45 25.19
C LYS A 101 1.16 5.00 25.66
N LYS A 102 0.05 4.25 25.50
CA LYS A 102 -0.03 2.83 25.90
C LYS A 102 0.95 1.92 25.15
N LEU A 103 1.35 2.30 23.93
CA LEU A 103 2.30 1.56 23.10
C LEU A 103 3.76 2.02 23.27
N ASP A 104 4.01 3.04 24.10
CA ASP A 104 5.29 3.74 24.24
C ASP A 104 5.80 4.39 22.93
N LEU A 105 4.89 4.67 21.99
CA LEU A 105 5.20 5.29 20.71
C LEU A 105 5.19 6.81 20.87
N SER A 106 6.18 7.37 21.54
CA SER A 106 6.30 8.82 21.66
C SER A 106 6.70 9.46 20.33
N ASP A 107 6.05 10.55 19.94
CA ASP A 107 6.43 11.38 18.79
C ASP A 107 6.65 12.83 19.25
N PRO A 108 7.87 13.39 19.12
CA PRO A 108 8.16 14.78 19.50
C PRO A 108 7.41 15.81 18.66
N SER A 109 6.86 15.42 17.51
CA SER A 109 6.05 16.26 16.62
C SER A 109 4.61 16.41 17.10
N VAL A 110 4.22 15.65 18.12
CA VAL A 110 2.89 15.64 18.74
C VAL A 110 3.02 16.23 20.13
N LYS A 111 3.21 17.56 20.19
CA LYS A 111 3.09 18.33 21.43
C LYS A 111 1.62 18.62 21.76
#